data_AF-A0A7S1E347-F1
#
_entry.id   AF-A0A7S1E347-F1
#
_cell.length_a   1.000
_cell.length_b   1.000
_cell.length_c   1.000
_cell.angle_alpha   90.00
_cell.angle_beta   90.00
_cell.angle_gamma   90.00
#
_symmetry.space_group_name_H-M   'P 1'
#
loop_
_entity.id
_entity.type
_entity.pdbx_description
1 polymer ?
#
loop_
_entity_poly.entity_id
_entity_poly.type
_entity_poly.pdbx_seq_one_letter_code
_entity_poly.pdbx_strand_id
1 'polypeptide(L)'
;TKLGGGVEGKWVGSIFAGFFAGGMFALSPLIWLYSLQAEVFALNDLFSSLLVYFAVRFNETRTPFLAYTGAFLIGFGLTNQHTLIFFALPIVIWALSVAHKTLLTPQRMGILIACGLIGLSPYLLLFPLGTYRPLGSWGQTGTLAGFWKHLLRKEYGTFALYSGQDGQAAQLIPATFRYFKHLTTDSLYVGIPLLLFGLFDPLKN
;
A
#
# COMPACT_ATOMS: atom_id res chain seq x y z
N THR A 1 -2.17 16.59 17.46
CA THR A 1 -3.60 16.32 17.61
C THR A 1 -3.80 15.64 18.94
N LYS A 2 -4.25 16.33 20.00
CA LYS A 2 -4.51 15.69 21.31
C LYS A 2 -5.87 14.97 21.22
N LEU A 3 -5.85 13.70 20.85
CA LEU A 3 -6.95 12.79 21.15
C LEU A 3 -7.07 12.67 22.67
N GLY A 4 -8.31 12.54 23.17
CA GLY A 4 -8.71 12.85 24.54
C GLY A 4 -7.80 12.30 25.67
N GLY A 5 -7.84 12.97 26.82
CA GLY A 5 -6.98 12.77 27.99
C GLY A 5 -7.13 11.44 28.75
N GLY A 6 -7.47 10.35 28.06
CA GLY A 6 -7.33 8.98 28.58
C GLY A 6 -5.96 8.39 28.24
N VAL A 7 -5.69 7.16 28.71
CA VAL A 7 -4.46 6.39 28.42
C VAL A 7 -4.18 6.31 26.92
N GLU A 8 -5.22 6.30 26.08
CA GLU A 8 -5.14 6.31 24.61
C GLU A 8 -4.46 7.58 24.04
N GLY A 9 -4.63 8.74 24.68
CA GLY A 9 -4.00 9.99 24.26
C GLY A 9 -2.48 10.03 24.48
N LYS A 10 -1.93 9.11 25.29
CA LYS A 10 -0.47 9.00 25.53
C LYS A 10 0.29 8.34 24.37
N TRP A 11 -0.39 7.48 23.60
CA TRP A 11 0.23 6.69 22.51
C TRP A 11 0.19 7.39 21.15
N VAL A 12 -0.75 8.31 20.96
CA VAL A 12 -1.05 8.86 19.63
C VAL A 12 -0.44 10.26 19.47
N GLY A 13 0.39 10.42 18.43
CA GLY A 13 0.98 11.71 18.05
C GLY A 13 2.37 12.02 18.62
N SER A 14 3.09 11.02 19.16
CA SER A 14 4.49 11.18 19.56
C SER A 14 5.42 11.32 18.34
N ILE A 15 6.17 12.43 18.29
CA ILE A 15 7.16 12.68 17.23
C ILE A 15 8.26 11.63 17.27
N PHE A 16 8.68 11.21 18.47
CA PHE A 16 9.70 10.18 18.64
C PHE A 16 9.23 8.83 18.07
N ALA A 17 7.98 8.42 18.35
CA ALA A 17 7.44 7.18 17.80
C ALA A 17 7.42 7.20 16.26
N GLY A 18 7.02 8.32 15.66
CA GLY A 18 7.06 8.49 14.20
C GLY A 18 8.48 8.46 13.63
N PHE A 19 9.41 9.17 14.27
CA PHE A 19 10.83 9.21 13.86
C PHE A 19 11.47 7.82 13.94
N PHE A 20 11.27 7.10 15.04
CA PHE A 20 11.79 5.74 15.21
C PHE A 20 11.17 4.75 14.24
N ALA A 21 9.84 4.77 14.06
CA ALA A 21 9.16 3.88 13.12
C ALA A 21 9.64 4.12 11.67
N GLY A 22 9.73 5.39 11.25
CA GLY A 22 10.25 5.76 9.94
C GLY A 22 11.72 5.39 9.76
N GLY A 23 12.56 5.63 10.78
CA GLY A 23 13.97 5.27 10.77
C GLY A 23 14.20 3.75 10.69
N MET A 24 13.47 2.97 11.47
CA MET A 24 13.53 1.51 11.42
C MET A 24 13.09 0.95 10.06
N PHE A 25 12.05 1.53 9.46
CA PHE A 25 11.62 1.16 8.12
C PHE A 25 12.68 1.50 7.08
N ALA A 26 13.19 2.74 7.08
CA ALA A 26 14.15 3.22 6.09
C ALA A 26 15.52 2.52 6.17
N LEU A 27 15.96 2.15 7.37
CA LEU A 27 17.25 1.48 7.62
C LEU A 27 17.15 -0.05 7.62
N SER A 28 15.97 -0.62 7.38
CA SER A 28 15.82 -2.07 7.25
C SER A 28 16.60 -2.56 6.02
N PRO A 29 17.46 -3.59 6.15
CA PRO A 29 18.20 -4.15 5.02
C PRO A 29 17.29 -4.59 3.86
N LEU A 30 16.09 -5.07 4.16
CA LEU A 30 15.12 -5.51 3.18
C LEU A 30 14.57 -4.33 2.36
N ILE A 31 14.17 -3.24 3.03
CA ILE A 31 13.69 -2.03 2.37
C ILE A 31 14.81 -1.40 1.53
N TRP A 32 16.03 -1.35 2.07
CA TRP A 32 17.19 -0.85 1.34
C TRP A 32 17.46 -1.68 0.07
N LEU A 33 17.47 -3.01 0.17
CA LEU A 33 17.68 -3.92 -0.95
C LEU A 33 16.69 -3.68 -2.09
N TYR A 34 15.39 -3.62 -1.78
CA TYR A 34 14.35 -3.41 -2.79
C TYR A 34 14.25 -1.97 -3.29
N SER A 35 14.85 -1.00 -2.59
CA SER A 35 14.95 0.37 -3.10
C SER A 35 16.03 0.55 -4.18
N LEU A 36 17.05 -0.33 -4.17
CA LEU A 36 18.15 -0.32 -5.14
C LEU A 36 17.89 -1.17 -6.38
N GLN A 37 16.96 -2.12 -6.30
CA GLN A 37 16.58 -2.97 -7.41
C GLN A 37 15.45 -2.33 -8.21
N ALA A 38 15.47 -2.48 -9.53
CA ALA A 38 14.43 -2.01 -10.43
C ALA A 38 13.19 -2.93 -10.38
N GLU A 39 12.59 -3.02 -9.20
CA GLU A 39 11.41 -3.82 -8.90
C GLU A 39 10.21 -2.92 -8.60
N VAL A 40 9.01 -3.49 -8.72
CA VAL A 40 7.73 -2.76 -8.51
C VAL A 40 7.43 -2.46 -7.03
N PHE A 41 8.15 -3.08 -6.10
CA PHE A 41 7.82 -3.09 -4.67
C PHE A 41 8.00 -1.73 -4.00
N ALA A 42 9.13 -1.06 -4.22
CA ALA A 42 9.41 0.23 -3.55
C ALA A 42 8.36 1.31 -3.89
N LEU A 43 7.92 1.34 -5.15
CA LEU A 43 6.85 2.25 -5.58
C LEU A 43 5.48 1.84 -5.00
N ASN A 44 5.20 0.55 -4.88
CA ASN A 44 3.99 0.06 -4.21
C ASN A 44 3.97 0.42 -2.71
N ASP A 45 5.12 0.38 -2.04
CA ASP A 45 5.26 0.75 -0.63
C ASP A 45 5.04 2.24 -0.41
N LEU A 46 5.50 3.08 -1.36
CA LEU A 46 5.17 4.51 -1.37
C LEU A 46 3.66 4.74 -1.46
N PHE A 47 2.97 4.06 -2.39
CA PHE A 47 1.51 4.18 -2.50
C PHE A 47 0.80 3.70 -1.24
N SER A 48 1.22 2.57 -0.68
CA SER A 48 0.65 2.02 0.56
C SER A 48 0.81 3.02 1.72
N SER A 49 2.00 3.62 1.85
CA SER A 49 2.30 4.64 2.86
C SER A 49 1.48 5.92 2.66
N LEU A 50 1.33 6.38 1.42
CA LEU A 50 0.48 7.52 1.09
C LEU A 50 -0.99 7.24 1.41
N LEU A 51 -1.52 6.05 1.11
CA LEU A 51 -2.90 5.70 1.45
C LEU A 51 -3.14 5.72 2.96
N VAL A 52 -2.21 5.18 3.75
CA VAL A 52 -2.28 5.26 5.22
C VAL A 52 -2.21 6.72 5.70
N TYR A 53 -1.29 7.51 5.14
CA TYR A 53 -1.19 8.94 5.47
C TYR A 53 -2.49 9.70 5.17
N PHE A 54 -3.05 9.55 3.97
CA PHE A 54 -4.30 10.20 3.58
C PHE A 54 -5.50 9.67 4.39
N ALA A 55 -5.51 8.39 4.78
CA ALA A 55 -6.53 7.86 5.68
C ALA A 55 -6.49 8.54 7.05
N VAL A 56 -5.30 8.74 7.62
CA VAL A 56 -5.12 9.48 8.89
C VAL A 56 -5.58 10.94 8.74
N ARG A 57 -5.14 11.64 7.68
CA ARG A 57 -5.57 13.03 7.44
C ARG A 57 -7.08 13.16 7.17
N PHE A 58 -7.65 12.17 6.50
CA PHE A 58 -9.08 12.09 6.28
C PHE A 58 -9.82 11.87 7.59
N ASN A 59 -9.27 11.05 8.50
CA ASN A 59 -9.86 10.87 9.83
C ASN A 59 -9.98 12.19 10.60
N GLU A 60 -8.96 13.06 10.51
CA GLU A 60 -8.92 14.34 11.23
C GLU A 60 -9.88 15.38 10.65
N THR A 61 -9.97 15.50 9.33
CA THR A 61 -10.67 16.64 8.68
C THR A 61 -11.94 16.25 7.94
N ARG A 62 -12.11 14.96 7.60
CA ARG A 62 -13.25 14.39 6.85
C ARG A 62 -13.58 15.14 5.56
N THR A 63 -12.58 15.76 4.94
CA THR A 63 -12.77 16.53 3.71
C THR A 63 -12.90 15.61 2.49
N PRO A 64 -13.86 15.86 1.57
CA PRO A 64 -14.00 15.05 0.36
C PRO A 64 -12.76 15.06 -0.53
N PHE A 65 -12.01 16.17 -0.54
CA PHE A 65 -10.78 16.29 -1.32
C PHE A 65 -9.77 15.19 -0.99
N LEU A 66 -9.55 14.88 0.29
CA LEU A 66 -8.63 13.81 0.70
C LEU A 66 -9.12 12.42 0.24
N ALA A 67 -10.44 12.20 0.21
CA ALA A 67 -11.01 10.96 -0.32
C ALA A 67 -10.82 10.87 -1.85
N TYR A 68 -10.95 11.99 -2.57
CA TYR A 68 -10.68 12.05 -4.02
C TYR A 68 -9.21 11.80 -4.34
N THR A 69 -8.29 12.42 -3.57
CA THR A 69 -6.86 12.15 -3.69
C THR A 69 -6.54 10.68 -3.39
N GLY A 70 -7.13 10.12 -2.34
CA GLY A 70 -7.00 8.69 -2.02
C GLY A 70 -7.50 7.79 -3.16
N ALA A 71 -8.67 8.09 -3.74
CA ALA A 71 -9.21 7.34 -4.88
C ALA A 71 -8.29 7.40 -6.10
N PHE A 72 -7.75 8.57 -6.43
CA PHE A 72 -6.75 8.73 -7.50
C PHE A 72 -5.48 7.90 -7.22
N LEU A 73 -4.95 7.95 -6.00
CA LEU A 73 -3.76 7.18 -5.60
C LEU A 73 -4.00 5.66 -5.64
N ILE A 74 -5.20 5.20 -5.30
CA ILE A 74 -5.58 3.79 -5.46
C ILE A 74 -5.51 3.39 -6.93
N GLY A 75 -6.14 4.16 -7.82
CA GLY A 75 -6.10 3.89 -9.26
C GLY A 75 -4.67 3.88 -9.80
N PHE A 76 -3.90 4.91 -9.49
CA PHE A 76 -2.52 5.06 -9.94
C PHE A 76 -1.61 3.96 -9.40
N GLY A 77 -1.72 3.63 -8.12
CA GLY A 77 -0.95 2.55 -7.51
C GLY A 77 -1.33 1.15 -8.02
N LEU A 78 -2.59 0.92 -8.39
CA LEU A 78 -3.01 -0.33 -9.04
C LEU A 78 -2.46 -0.49 -10.46
N THR A 79 -1.98 0.57 -11.11
CA THR A 79 -1.20 0.44 -12.36
C THR A 79 0.22 -0.08 -12.13
N ASN A 80 0.74 0.08 -10.92
CA ASN A 80 2.04 -0.45 -10.52
C ASN A 80 1.91 -1.89 -10.01
N GLN A 81 1.07 -2.12 -9.00
CA GLN A 81 0.92 -3.44 -8.40
C GLN A 81 -0.45 -3.67 -7.75
N HIS A 82 -1.07 -4.82 -8.03
CA HIS A 82 -2.41 -5.14 -7.51
C HIS A 82 -2.43 -5.46 -6.02
N THR A 83 -1.30 -5.79 -5.41
CA THR A 83 -1.21 -6.06 -3.96
C THR A 83 -1.61 -4.86 -3.12
N LEU A 84 -1.57 -3.64 -3.67
CA LEU A 84 -2.12 -2.43 -3.03
C LEU A 84 -3.59 -2.59 -2.60
N ILE A 85 -4.34 -3.48 -3.24
CA ILE A 85 -5.75 -3.75 -2.91
C ILE A 85 -5.95 -4.15 -1.44
N PHE A 86 -4.96 -4.78 -0.81
CA PHE A 86 -4.99 -5.16 0.61
C PHE A 86 -4.98 -3.95 1.55
N PHE A 87 -4.44 -2.81 1.12
CA PHE A 87 -4.54 -1.54 1.84
C PHE A 87 -5.77 -0.75 1.39
N ALA A 88 -6.03 -0.71 0.08
CA ALA A 88 -7.11 0.08 -0.50
C ALA A 88 -8.49 -0.36 0.00
N LEU A 89 -8.80 -1.66 -0.02
CA LEU A 89 -10.15 -2.15 0.33
C LEU A 89 -10.54 -1.81 1.78
N PRO A 90 -9.74 -2.13 2.82
CA PRO A 90 -10.08 -1.75 4.19
C PRO A 90 -10.24 -0.23 4.36
N ILE A 91 -9.35 0.56 3.75
CA ILE A 91 -9.39 2.02 3.85
C ILE A 91 -10.65 2.59 3.18
N VAL A 92 -11.04 2.09 2.01
CA VAL A 92 -12.25 2.52 1.30
C VAL A 92 -13.49 2.16 2.11
N ILE A 93 -13.61 0.92 2.58
CA ILE A 93 -14.75 0.48 3.40
C ILE A 93 -14.85 1.33 4.67
N TRP A 94 -13.73 1.53 5.36
CA TRP A 94 -13.66 2.37 6.55
C TRP A 94 -14.06 3.82 6.25
N ALA A 95 -13.49 4.45 5.23
CA ALA A 95 -13.76 5.85 4.88
C ALA A 95 -15.23 6.06 4.50
N LEU A 96 -15.82 5.14 3.72
CA LEU A 96 -17.24 5.18 3.36
C LEU A 96 -18.15 4.94 4.56
N SER A 97 -17.79 4.04 5.48
CA SER A 97 -18.60 3.80 6.69
C SER A 97 -18.63 5.03 7.61
N VAL A 98 -17.47 5.63 7.85
CA VAL A 98 -17.27 6.72 8.79
C VAL A 98 -17.77 8.06 8.23
N ALA A 99 -17.73 8.25 6.92
CA ALA A 99 -18.17 9.47 6.25
C ALA A 99 -19.35 9.23 5.29
N HIS A 100 -20.21 8.25 5.58
CA HIS A 100 -21.31 7.83 4.70
C HIS A 100 -22.20 9.00 4.23
N LYS A 101 -22.61 9.89 5.14
CA LYS A 101 -23.43 11.08 4.80
C LYS A 101 -22.71 12.07 3.88
N THR A 102 -21.39 12.09 3.96
CA THR A 102 -20.54 12.99 3.19
C THR A 102 -20.16 12.36 1.84
N LEU A 103 -19.83 11.08 1.76
CA LEU A 103 -19.27 10.49 0.55
C LEU A 103 -20.29 9.76 -0.33
N LEU A 104 -21.37 9.20 0.24
CA LEU A 104 -22.33 8.37 -0.50
C LEU A 104 -23.41 9.16 -1.26
N THR A 105 -23.15 10.43 -1.58
CA THR A 105 -24.04 11.14 -2.52
C THR A 105 -23.69 10.75 -3.95
N PRO A 106 -24.68 10.62 -4.87
CA PRO A 106 -24.41 10.18 -6.25
C PRO A 106 -23.34 11.01 -6.96
N GLN A 107 -23.35 12.33 -6.75
CA GLN A 107 -22.36 13.24 -7.31
C GLN A 107 -20.94 12.92 -6.82
N ARG A 108 -20.76 12.74 -5.49
CA ARG A 108 -19.44 12.50 -4.90
C ARG A 108 -18.93 11.10 -5.19
N MET A 109 -19.83 10.12 -5.25
CA MET A 109 -19.53 8.78 -5.76
C MET A 109 -19.04 8.83 -7.21
N GLY A 110 -19.70 9.60 -8.07
CA GLY A 110 -19.24 9.82 -9.45
C GLY A 110 -17.85 10.42 -9.52
N ILE A 111 -17.55 11.42 -8.68
CA ILE A 111 -16.21 12.03 -8.59
C ILE A 111 -15.17 11.03 -8.07
N LEU A 112 -15.47 10.25 -7.04
CA LEU A 112 -14.56 9.22 -6.52
C LEU A 112 -14.21 8.18 -7.59
N ILE A 113 -15.21 7.69 -8.31
CA ILE A 113 -15.02 6.74 -9.42
C ILE A 113 -14.18 7.41 -10.51
N ALA A 114 -14.50 8.65 -10.90
CA ALA A 114 -13.74 9.37 -11.91
C ALA A 114 -12.28 9.57 -11.49
N CYS A 115 -12.00 9.95 -10.23
CA CYS A 115 -10.64 10.07 -9.71
C CYS A 115 -9.88 8.74 -9.78
N GLY A 116 -10.50 7.63 -9.38
CA GLY A 116 -9.91 6.29 -9.49
C GLY A 116 -9.61 5.89 -10.95
N LEU A 117 -10.54 6.15 -11.87
CA LEU A 117 -10.35 5.90 -13.30
C LEU A 117 -9.26 6.78 -13.92
N ILE A 118 -9.17 8.05 -13.53
CA ILE A 118 -8.08 8.95 -13.93
C ILE A 118 -6.75 8.42 -13.39
N GLY A 119 -6.71 7.89 -12.17
CA GLY A 119 -5.54 7.21 -11.63
C GLY A 119 -5.10 6.01 -12.47
N LEU A 120 -6.05 5.27 -13.05
CA LEU A 120 -5.76 4.13 -13.94
C LEU A 120 -5.28 4.53 -15.35
N SER A 121 -5.22 5.84 -15.67
CA SER A 121 -4.83 6.33 -16.99
C SER A 121 -3.47 5.84 -17.52
N PRO A 122 -2.43 5.54 -16.70
CA PRO A 122 -1.19 4.96 -17.22
C PRO A 122 -1.40 3.66 -18.01
N TYR A 123 -2.43 2.87 -17.70
CA TYR A 123 -2.73 1.66 -18.48
C TYR A 123 -3.09 1.98 -19.95
N LEU A 124 -3.60 3.17 -20.24
CA LEU A 124 -3.87 3.60 -21.62
C LEU A 124 -2.58 3.72 -22.45
N LEU A 125 -1.43 3.92 -21.81
CA LEU A 125 -0.14 4.00 -22.47
C LEU A 125 0.40 2.62 -22.88
N LEU A 126 -0.10 1.52 -22.28
CA LEU A 126 0.39 0.18 -22.58
C LEU A 126 0.15 -0.24 -24.04
N PHE A 127 -0.95 0.24 -24.65
CA PHE A 127 -1.30 -0.09 -26.02
C PHE A 127 -0.35 0.57 -27.04
N PRO A 128 -0.19 1.91 -27.07
CA PRO A 128 0.73 2.56 -28.00
C PRO A 128 2.20 2.15 -27.72
N LEU A 129 2.61 2.07 -26.45
CA LEU A 129 4.00 1.76 -26.09
C LEU A 129 4.35 0.29 -26.27
N GLY A 130 3.37 -0.62 -26.16
CA GLY A 130 3.55 -2.06 -26.33
C GLY A 130 3.94 -2.48 -27.75
N THR A 131 3.85 -1.57 -28.72
CA THR A 131 4.31 -1.82 -30.10
C THR A 131 5.82 -1.64 -30.27
N TYR A 132 6.45 -0.77 -29.48
CA TYR A 132 7.87 -0.45 -29.57
C TYR A 132 8.80 -1.53 -28.96
N ARG A 133 8.28 -2.40 -28.08
CA ARG A 133 9.00 -3.53 -27.44
C ARG A 133 10.44 -3.19 -27.01
N PRO A 134 10.63 -2.19 -26.13
CA PRO A 134 11.97 -1.86 -25.64
C PRO A 134 12.61 -3.05 -24.92
N LEU A 135 13.95 -3.11 -24.91
CA LEU A 135 14.69 -4.15 -24.18
C LEU A 135 14.24 -4.18 -22.72
N GLY A 136 13.86 -5.36 -22.23
CA GLY A 136 13.31 -5.55 -20.88
C GLY A 136 11.79 -5.43 -20.77
N SER A 137 11.05 -5.14 -21.86
CA SER A 137 9.58 -5.16 -21.83
C SER A 137 9.03 -6.57 -21.64
N TRP A 138 8.17 -6.76 -20.65
CA TRP A 138 7.55 -8.06 -20.33
C TRP A 138 6.11 -8.16 -20.83
N GLY A 139 5.81 -9.28 -21.49
CA GLY A 139 4.52 -9.52 -22.14
C GLY A 139 4.32 -8.71 -23.42
N GLN A 140 3.26 -9.02 -24.17
CA GLN A 140 2.88 -8.25 -25.34
C GLN A 140 1.62 -7.44 -25.03
N THR A 141 1.73 -6.13 -24.83
CA THR A 141 0.58 -5.26 -24.49
C THR A 141 0.01 -4.50 -25.68
N GLY A 142 0.68 -4.53 -26.85
CA GLY A 142 0.22 -3.84 -28.07
C GLY A 142 -1.00 -4.46 -28.77
N THR A 143 -1.61 -5.51 -28.21
CA THR A 143 -2.86 -6.10 -28.71
C THR A 143 -3.91 -6.09 -27.60
N LEU A 144 -5.20 -6.07 -27.96
CA LEU A 144 -6.28 -6.07 -26.96
C LEU A 144 -6.22 -7.32 -26.06
N ALA A 145 -5.96 -8.50 -26.65
CA ALA A 145 -5.78 -9.74 -25.89
C ALA A 145 -4.59 -9.66 -24.93
N GLY A 146 -3.50 -9.05 -25.39
CA GLY A 146 -2.28 -8.81 -24.62
C GLY A 146 -2.47 -7.85 -23.46
N PHE A 147 -3.17 -6.73 -23.69
CA PHE A 147 -3.59 -5.79 -22.66
C PHE A 147 -4.39 -6.50 -21.56
N TRP A 148 -5.43 -7.26 -21.93
CA TRP A 148 -6.20 -8.01 -20.94
C TRP A 148 -5.38 -9.09 -20.23
N LYS A 149 -4.43 -9.73 -20.92
CA LYS A 149 -3.51 -10.70 -20.31
C LYS A 149 -2.64 -10.04 -19.23
N HIS A 150 -2.12 -8.84 -19.50
CA HIS A 150 -1.31 -8.05 -18.57
C HIS A 150 -2.16 -7.50 -17.42
N LEU A 151 -3.29 -6.86 -17.73
CA LEU A 151 -4.21 -6.28 -16.75
C LEU A 151 -4.79 -7.34 -15.79
N LEU A 152 -5.02 -8.57 -16.26
CA LEU A 152 -5.48 -9.67 -15.42
C LEU A 152 -4.32 -10.46 -14.80
N ARG A 153 -3.08 -10.01 -14.96
CA ARG A 153 -1.85 -10.68 -14.50
C ARG A 153 -1.83 -12.17 -14.84
N LYS A 154 -2.36 -12.56 -16.01
CA LYS A 154 -2.48 -13.99 -16.39
C LYS A 154 -1.12 -14.68 -16.45
N GLU A 155 -0.07 -13.94 -16.75
CA GLU A 155 1.32 -14.44 -16.82
C GLU A 155 1.90 -14.81 -15.46
N TYR A 156 1.35 -14.25 -14.38
CA TYR A 156 1.79 -14.50 -13.02
C TYR A 156 0.90 -15.52 -12.29
N GLY A 157 -0.20 -15.94 -12.91
CA GLY A 157 -1.34 -16.55 -12.24
C GLY A 157 -2.23 -15.44 -11.66
N THR A 158 -3.39 -15.18 -12.25
CA THR A 158 -4.28 -14.04 -11.94
C THR A 158 -4.55 -13.84 -10.44
N PHE A 159 -4.62 -14.93 -9.68
CA PHE A 159 -4.83 -14.91 -8.23
C PHE A 159 -3.63 -15.42 -7.42
N ALA A 160 -2.51 -15.65 -8.09
CA ALA A 160 -1.27 -16.04 -7.46
C ALA A 160 -0.54 -14.81 -6.92
N LEU A 161 -0.04 -14.92 -5.69
CA LEU A 161 0.90 -13.93 -5.15
C LEU A 161 2.32 -14.14 -5.70
N TYR A 162 2.66 -15.38 -6.03
CA TYR A 162 3.97 -15.79 -6.51
C TYR A 162 3.84 -16.86 -7.60
N SER A 163 4.63 -16.74 -8.67
CA SER A 163 4.57 -17.61 -9.85
C SER A 163 5.68 -18.67 -9.90
N GLY A 164 6.46 -18.85 -8.83
CA GLY A 164 7.50 -19.89 -8.79
C GLY A 164 6.94 -21.31 -8.62
N GLN A 165 7.82 -22.30 -8.79
CA GLN A 165 7.48 -23.72 -8.89
C GLN A 165 6.88 -24.34 -7.61
N ASP A 166 6.94 -23.63 -6.48
CA ASP A 166 6.38 -24.12 -5.22
C ASP A 166 4.89 -23.76 -5.09
N GLY A 167 4.06 -24.74 -4.72
CA GLY A 167 2.61 -24.61 -4.62
C GLY A 167 2.13 -23.42 -3.76
N GLN A 168 1.40 -22.50 -4.39
CA GLN A 168 1.03 -21.17 -3.88
C GLN A 168 0.27 -21.18 -2.55
N ALA A 169 -0.69 -22.09 -2.38
CA ALA A 169 -1.52 -22.17 -1.16
C ALA A 169 -0.74 -22.75 0.05
N ALA A 170 0.23 -23.62 -0.22
CA ALA A 170 1.05 -24.22 0.83
C ALA A 170 2.13 -23.26 1.35
N GLN A 171 2.38 -22.14 0.67
CA GLN A 171 3.44 -21.19 1.03
C GLN A 171 2.99 -19.98 1.82
N LEU A 172 1.70 -19.61 1.87
CA LEU A 172 1.25 -18.43 2.61
C LEU A 172 1.68 -18.46 4.07
N ILE A 173 1.24 -19.50 4.80
CA ILE A 173 1.54 -19.64 6.23
C ILE A 173 3.06 -19.78 6.46
N PRO A 174 3.79 -20.67 5.76
CA PRO A 174 5.24 -20.76 5.92
C PRO A 174 6.01 -19.48 5.53
N ALA A 175 5.56 -18.75 4.52
CA ALA A 175 6.17 -17.46 4.14
C ALA A 175 5.94 -16.41 5.21
N THR A 176 4.73 -16.31 5.77
CA THR A 176 4.43 -15.43 6.90
C THR A 176 5.28 -15.79 8.12
N PHE A 177 5.40 -17.08 8.46
CA PHE A 177 6.27 -17.51 9.55
C PHE A 177 7.74 -17.19 9.28
N ARG A 178 8.24 -17.40 8.06
CA ARG A 178 9.61 -17.02 7.67
C ARG A 178 9.82 -15.52 7.81
N TYR A 179 8.87 -14.70 7.37
CA TYR A 179 8.91 -13.25 7.57
C TYR A 179 9.04 -12.88 9.05
N PHE A 180 8.19 -13.42 9.92
CA PHE A 180 8.28 -13.17 11.37
C PHE A 180 9.59 -13.67 12.00
N LYS A 181 10.10 -14.82 11.53
CA LYS A 181 11.39 -15.36 11.98
C LYS A 181 12.55 -14.43 11.60
N HIS A 182 12.49 -13.80 10.43
CA HIS A 182 13.53 -12.91 9.92
C HIS A 182 13.36 -11.46 10.37
N LEU A 183 12.18 -11.08 10.90
CA LEU A 183 11.86 -9.74 11.35
C LEU A 183 12.89 -9.16 12.33
N THR A 184 13.49 -9.99 13.18
CA THR A 184 14.56 -9.56 14.10
C THR A 184 15.84 -9.18 13.38
N THR A 185 16.23 -9.97 12.39
CA THR A 185 17.44 -9.73 11.59
C THR A 185 17.21 -8.53 10.66
N ASP A 186 16.03 -8.46 10.04
CA ASP A 186 15.63 -7.39 9.12
C ASP A 186 15.37 -6.05 9.84
N SER A 187 15.23 -6.07 11.17
CA SER A 187 15.17 -4.87 12.03
C SER A 187 16.50 -4.57 12.75
N LEU A 188 17.60 -5.16 12.26
CA LEU A 188 18.96 -5.00 12.80
C LEU A 188 19.07 -5.38 14.29
N TYR A 189 18.18 -6.24 14.79
CA TYR A 189 18.03 -6.61 16.20
C TYR A 189 17.61 -5.47 17.14
N VAL A 190 17.53 -4.22 16.67
CA VAL A 190 17.15 -3.05 17.47
C VAL A 190 15.63 -2.91 17.60
N GLY A 191 14.88 -3.46 16.64
CA GLY A 191 13.44 -3.27 16.58
C GLY A 191 12.64 -3.87 17.73
N ILE A 192 12.97 -5.08 18.18
CA ILE A 192 12.27 -5.73 19.30
C ILE A 192 12.51 -4.98 20.62
N PRO A 193 13.76 -4.65 21.02
CA PRO A 193 14.01 -3.85 22.22
C PRO A 193 13.26 -2.51 22.23
N LEU A 194 13.20 -1.82 21.08
CA LEU A 194 12.47 -0.56 20.95
C LEU A 194 10.96 -0.74 21.05
N LEU A 195 10.41 -1.81 20.47
CA LEU A 195 8.98 -2.14 20.58
C LEU A 195 8.60 -2.42 22.04
N LEU A 196 9.43 -3.19 22.76
CA LEU A 196 9.21 -3.46 24.18
C LEU A 196 9.34 -2.17 25.00
N PHE A 197 10.36 -1.35 24.76
CA PHE A 197 10.50 -0.05 25.43
C PHE A 197 9.27 0.82 25.20
N GLY A 198 8.84 0.94 23.94
CA GLY A 198 7.63 1.66 23.56
C GLY A 198 6.39 1.15 24.26
N LEU A 199 6.22 -0.17 24.39
CA LEU A 199 5.08 -0.80 25.09
C LEU A 199 5.06 -0.54 26.60
N PHE A 200 6.21 -0.39 27.25
CA PHE A 200 6.30 -0.27 28.72
C PHE A 200 6.50 1.16 29.22
N ASP A 201 7.01 2.08 28.41
CA ASP A 201 7.28 3.48 28.81
C ASP A 201 5.98 4.24 29.20
N PRO A 202 4.87 4.13 28.47
CA PRO A 202 3.63 4.82 28.81
C PRO A 202 2.82 4.16 29.94
N LEU A 203 3.20 2.96 30.36
CA LEU A 203 2.59 2.26 31.51
C LEU A 203 3.20 2.69 32.85
N LYS A 204 4.36 3.37 32.83
CA LYS A 204 5.07 3.84 34.03
C LYS A 204 4.69 5.27 34.45
N ASN A 205 4.06 6.04 33.56
CA ASN A 205 3.59 7.42 33.75
C ASN A 205 2.08 7.51 33.63
#